data_AF-A0A6S7K691-F1
#
_entry.id   AF-A0A6S7K691-F1
#
_cell.length_a   1.000
_cell.length_b   1.000
_cell.length_c   1.000
_cell.angle_alpha   90.00
_cell.angle_beta   90.00
_cell.angle_gamma   90.00
#
_symmetry.space_group_name_H-M   'P 1'
#
loop_
_entity.id
_entity.type
_entity.pdbx_description
1 polymer ?
#
loop_
_entity_poly.entity_id
_entity_poly.type
_entity_poly.pdbx_seq_one_letter_code
_entity_poly.pdbx_strand_id
1 'polypeptide(L)'
;AFPFLSLGRREKALALAGLLCILTILSTPKHKVAGRTKYDISQVRNQHPRNKAAISTFITEFDWSILDSLSSCDEKWSAFESIIRLGMDILLPTKTIKKRLDDPPWMTKHLKSLIDQRQKALAKGHDQLFKSLRNRWWKSVKYLCGMDPVNHKYDLRHLQSLSSTGDETNETNEGNASLSHLADTINQTFLEPMNMFQPLNSDHSQALNVSGTSNQLSSTITTTESYIFDKLSSIVPTKAHGPDTIPGWPLKGNADVLASPV
;
A
#
# COMPACT_ATOMS: atom_id res chain seq x y z
N ALA A 1 -9.92 23.62 79.77
CA ALA A 1 -10.21 22.28 79.24
C ALA A 1 -10.57 22.40 77.77
N PHE A 2 -9.66 22.01 76.87
CA PHE A 2 -9.94 21.80 75.45
C PHE A 2 -9.47 20.40 75.11
N PRO A 3 -10.29 19.53 74.48
CA PRO A 3 -9.84 18.21 74.14
C PRO A 3 -9.01 18.22 72.85
N PHE A 4 -7.94 17.46 72.98
CA PHE A 4 -7.06 16.87 71.97
C PHE A 4 -7.84 16.20 70.82
N LEU A 5 -7.48 16.50 69.58
CA LEU A 5 -7.56 15.54 68.47
C LEU A 5 -6.26 15.64 67.66
N SER A 6 -5.41 14.63 67.84
CA SER A 6 -4.17 14.46 67.09
C SER A 6 -4.47 13.98 65.67
N LEU A 7 -4.05 14.73 64.66
CA LEU A 7 -3.81 14.19 63.32
C LEU A 7 -2.34 14.36 62.95
N GLY A 8 -1.76 13.27 62.46
CA GLY A 8 -0.33 13.04 62.37
C GLY A 8 0.36 13.69 61.16
N ARG A 9 1.58 14.17 61.43
CA ARG A 9 2.84 13.95 60.69
C ARG A 9 2.82 13.75 59.15
N ARG A 10 1.94 14.40 58.38
CA ARG A 10 2.08 14.51 56.91
C ARG A 10 1.87 15.91 56.33
N GLU A 11 1.46 16.89 57.12
CA GLU A 11 1.20 18.24 56.62
C GLU A 11 2.33 19.25 56.83
N LYS A 12 3.48 18.83 57.39
CA LYS A 12 4.63 19.73 57.63
C LYS A 12 5.60 19.88 56.45
N ALA A 13 5.26 19.39 55.25
CA ALA A 13 6.13 19.45 54.07
C ALA A 13 5.57 20.33 52.93
N LEU A 14 4.60 21.21 53.21
CA LEU A 14 3.99 22.12 52.21
C LEU A 14 4.25 23.60 52.50
N ALA A 15 5.23 23.92 53.32
CA ALA A 15 5.62 25.29 53.60
C ALA A 15 7.15 25.37 53.72
N LEU A 16 7.88 25.19 52.61
CA LEU A 16 9.27 25.67 52.40
C LEU A 16 9.76 25.31 50.98
N ALA A 17 9.07 25.79 49.95
CA ALA A 17 9.62 25.80 48.59
C ALA A 17 8.87 26.82 47.72
N GLY A 18 9.00 28.10 48.05
CA GLY A 18 8.87 29.16 47.06
C GLY A 18 10.13 29.18 46.19
N LEU A 19 9.94 29.50 44.90
CA LEU A 19 10.96 29.82 43.90
C LEU A 19 11.67 28.63 43.22
N LEU A 20 10.99 28.03 42.25
CA LEU A 20 11.54 27.71 40.93
C LEU A 20 10.37 27.54 39.95
N CYS A 21 10.02 28.63 39.27
CA CYS A 21 9.07 28.65 38.17
C CYS A 21 9.65 27.89 36.97
N ILE A 22 9.60 26.57 36.99
CA ILE A 22 9.63 25.76 35.78
C ILE A 22 8.18 25.38 35.54
N LEU A 23 7.65 25.85 34.41
CA LEU A 23 6.31 25.56 33.91
C LEU A 23 6.09 24.05 33.85
N THR A 24 5.68 23.47 34.97
CA THR A 24 5.32 22.06 35.05
C THR A 24 3.89 22.00 34.52
N ILE A 25 3.74 21.78 33.21
CA ILE A 25 2.45 21.49 32.62
C ILE A 25 1.99 20.17 33.23
N LEU A 26 1.23 20.26 34.32
CA LEU A 26 0.41 19.16 34.85
C LEU A 26 -0.64 18.86 33.79
N SER A 27 -0.25 18.04 32.81
CA SER A 27 -1.19 17.46 31.85
C SER A 27 -2.07 16.50 32.64
N THR A 28 -3.22 16.98 33.09
CA THR A 28 -4.26 16.12 33.61
C THR A 28 -4.77 15.23 32.45
N PRO A 29 -4.97 13.92 32.69
CA PRO A 29 -5.45 13.04 31.64
C PRO A 29 -6.80 13.55 31.15
N LYS A 30 -6.88 13.87 29.86
CA LYS A 30 -8.11 14.32 29.21
C LYS A 30 -9.20 13.29 29.50
N HIS A 31 -10.24 13.71 30.23
CA HIS A 31 -11.38 12.85 30.57
C HIS A 31 -12.06 12.44 29.27
N LYS A 32 -11.78 11.23 28.77
CA LYS A 32 -12.41 10.72 27.56
C LYS A 32 -13.84 10.37 27.91
N VAL A 33 -14.78 11.21 27.48
CA VAL A 33 -16.19 10.80 27.38
C VAL A 33 -16.21 9.54 26.52
N ALA A 34 -16.76 8.45 27.04
CA ALA A 34 -16.78 7.15 26.39
C ALA A 34 -17.70 7.17 25.16
N GLY A 35 -17.27 7.81 24.07
CA GLY A 35 -17.85 7.62 22.75
C GLY A 35 -17.58 6.19 22.29
N ARG A 36 -18.57 5.52 21.68
CA ARG A 36 -18.36 4.21 21.06
C ARG A 36 -17.30 4.36 19.96
N THR A 37 -16.15 3.71 20.12
CA THR A 37 -15.11 3.65 19.08
C THR A 37 -15.72 3.07 17.82
N LYS A 38 -15.59 3.78 16.70
CA LYS A 38 -16.11 3.31 15.41
C LYS A 38 -15.11 2.36 14.76
N TYR A 39 -15.61 1.28 14.18
CA TYR A 39 -14.81 0.28 13.49
C TYR A 39 -15.27 0.15 12.04
N ASP A 40 -14.31 0.04 11.14
CA ASP A 40 -14.47 -0.48 9.79
C ASP A 40 -14.23 -1.99 9.81
N ILE A 41 -15.14 -2.74 9.20
CA ILE A 41 -15.11 -4.21 9.15
C ILE A 41 -14.94 -4.58 7.69
N SER A 42 -13.78 -5.14 7.35
CA SER A 42 -13.49 -5.60 5.99
C SER A 42 -13.22 -7.10 5.99
N GLN A 43 -13.64 -7.78 4.93
CA GLN A 43 -13.31 -9.17 4.69
C GLN A 43 -12.04 -9.24 3.84
N VAL A 44 -11.05 -10.02 4.28
CA VAL A 44 -9.76 -10.16 3.58
C VAL A 44 -9.39 -11.63 3.49
N ARG A 45 -9.05 -12.12 2.29
CA ARG A 45 -8.54 -13.48 2.08
C ARG A 45 -7.13 -13.66 2.65
N ASN A 46 -6.86 -14.84 3.21
CA ASN A 46 -5.55 -15.15 3.78
C ASN A 46 -4.49 -15.42 2.71
N GLN A 47 -3.78 -14.38 2.27
CA GLN A 47 -2.76 -14.46 1.22
C GLN A 47 -1.36 -14.90 1.73
N HIS A 48 -1.29 -15.70 2.79
CA HIS A 48 -0.02 -16.22 3.29
C HIS A 48 0.72 -17.01 2.20
N PRO A 49 2.06 -16.93 2.07
CA PRO A 49 2.82 -17.62 1.01
C PRO A 49 2.48 -19.11 0.86
N ARG A 50 2.27 -19.81 1.98
CA ARG A 50 1.79 -21.20 2.00
C ARG A 50 0.46 -21.39 1.26
N ASN A 51 -0.52 -20.52 1.50
CA ASN A 51 -1.83 -20.62 0.87
C ASN A 51 -1.77 -20.20 -0.60
N LYS A 52 -0.87 -19.26 -0.95
CA LYS A 52 -0.59 -18.92 -2.34
C LYS A 52 0.02 -20.08 -3.12
N ALA A 53 0.98 -20.79 -2.52
CA ALA A 53 1.52 -22.01 -3.11
C ALA A 53 0.43 -23.07 -3.29
N ALA A 54 -0.42 -23.26 -2.26
CA ALA A 54 -1.51 -24.24 -2.33
C ALA A 54 -2.50 -23.98 -3.48
N ILE A 55 -2.91 -22.72 -3.73
CA ILE A 55 -3.80 -22.43 -4.86
C ILE A 55 -3.09 -22.63 -6.20
N SER A 56 -1.79 -22.32 -6.29
CA SER A 56 -1.01 -22.57 -7.50
C SER A 56 -0.91 -24.06 -7.80
N THR A 57 -0.65 -24.88 -6.79
CA THR A 57 -0.70 -26.34 -6.91
C THR A 57 -2.07 -26.81 -7.36
N PHE A 58 -3.15 -26.32 -6.74
CA PHE A 58 -4.53 -26.65 -7.16
C PHE A 58 -4.80 -26.31 -8.63
N ILE A 59 -4.41 -25.12 -9.10
CA ILE A 59 -4.61 -24.70 -10.50
C ILE A 59 -3.79 -25.59 -11.46
N THR A 60 -2.60 -26.00 -11.04
CA THR A 60 -1.69 -26.84 -11.85
C THR A 60 -2.17 -28.29 -11.93
N GLU A 61 -2.72 -28.82 -10.83
CA GLU A 61 -3.19 -30.21 -10.75
C GLU A 61 -4.61 -30.40 -11.31
N PHE A 62 -5.37 -29.31 -11.46
CA PHE A 62 -6.73 -29.37 -11.99
C PHE A 62 -6.73 -29.71 -13.48
N ASP A 63 -7.56 -30.67 -13.88
CA ASP A 63 -7.73 -31.05 -15.28
C ASP A 63 -8.66 -30.07 -16.00
N TRP A 64 -8.06 -29.16 -16.78
CA TRP A 64 -8.78 -28.12 -17.53
C TRP A 64 -9.49 -28.63 -18.78
N SER A 65 -9.28 -29.89 -19.19
CA SER A 65 -9.96 -30.50 -20.35
C SER A 65 -11.49 -30.54 -20.20
N ILE A 66 -12.01 -30.42 -18.97
CA ILE A 66 -13.44 -30.25 -18.71
C ILE A 66 -14.05 -29.05 -19.46
N LEU A 67 -13.26 -27.99 -19.69
CA LEU A 67 -13.71 -26.81 -20.43
C LEU A 67 -13.88 -27.09 -21.93
N ASP A 68 -13.19 -28.08 -22.49
CA ASP A 68 -13.31 -28.46 -23.90
C ASP A 68 -14.63 -29.20 -24.18
N SER A 69 -15.17 -29.86 -23.16
CA SER A 69 -16.45 -30.58 -23.25
C SER A 69 -17.67 -29.66 -23.34
N LEU A 70 -17.53 -28.40 -22.93
CA LEU A 70 -18.60 -27.41 -22.92
C LEU A 70 -18.68 -26.69 -24.28
N SER A 71 -19.89 -26.47 -24.78
CA SER A 71 -20.10 -25.90 -26.12
C SER A 71 -20.22 -24.38 -26.13
N SER A 72 -20.72 -23.78 -25.04
CA SER A 72 -20.91 -22.33 -24.92
C SER A 72 -19.73 -21.66 -24.22
N CYS A 73 -19.29 -20.51 -24.75
CA CYS A 73 -18.26 -19.67 -24.11
C CYS A 73 -18.66 -19.24 -22.69
N ASP A 74 -19.94 -18.90 -22.49
CA ASP A 74 -20.46 -18.50 -21.18
C ASP A 74 -20.44 -19.64 -20.17
N GLU A 75 -20.71 -20.88 -20.63
CA GLU A 75 -20.62 -22.07 -19.78
C GLU A 75 -19.17 -22.38 -19.40
N LYS A 76 -18.24 -22.27 -20.36
CA LYS A 76 -16.80 -22.41 -20.11
C LYS A 76 -16.32 -21.42 -19.06
N TRP A 77 -16.66 -20.14 -19.23
CA TRP A 77 -16.30 -19.10 -18.27
C TRP A 77 -16.93 -19.35 -16.90
N SER A 78 -18.22 -19.69 -16.85
CA SER A 78 -18.93 -19.97 -15.59
C SER A 78 -18.33 -21.16 -14.84
N ALA A 79 -17.95 -22.23 -15.56
CA ALA A 79 -17.27 -23.38 -14.99
C ALA A 79 -15.89 -22.99 -14.45
N PHE A 80 -15.07 -22.31 -15.26
CA PHE A 80 -13.76 -21.80 -14.87
C PHE A 80 -13.85 -20.93 -13.60
N GLU A 81 -14.75 -19.96 -13.60
CA GLU A 81 -14.96 -19.03 -12.49
C GLU A 81 -15.39 -19.76 -11.22
N SER A 82 -16.29 -20.75 -11.35
CA SER A 82 -16.76 -21.57 -10.22
C SER A 82 -15.66 -22.44 -9.62
N ILE A 83 -14.83 -23.07 -10.46
CA ILE A 83 -13.70 -23.91 -10.03
C ILE A 83 -12.67 -23.06 -9.27
N ILE A 84 -12.29 -21.91 -9.83
CA ILE A 84 -11.32 -21.01 -9.20
C ILE A 84 -11.89 -20.46 -7.88
N ARG A 85 -13.15 -20.04 -7.84
CA ARG A 85 -13.80 -19.59 -6.59
C ARG A 85 -13.82 -20.69 -5.54
N LEU A 86 -14.19 -21.91 -5.91
CA LEU A 86 -14.21 -23.05 -4.99
C LEU A 86 -12.82 -23.31 -4.40
N GLY A 87 -11.78 -23.38 -5.25
CA GLY A 87 -10.40 -23.54 -4.81
C GLY A 87 -9.96 -22.41 -3.87
N MET A 88 -10.33 -21.17 -4.18
CA MET A 88 -10.04 -20.02 -3.31
C MET A 88 -10.76 -20.11 -1.97
N ASP A 89 -12.03 -20.49 -1.93
CA ASP A 89 -12.79 -20.51 -0.67
C ASP A 89 -12.30 -21.62 0.28
N ILE A 90 -11.82 -22.74 -0.29
CA ILE A 90 -11.20 -23.83 0.47
C ILE A 90 -9.79 -23.45 0.95
N LEU A 91 -8.93 -22.92 0.07
CA LEU A 91 -7.50 -22.73 0.33
C LEU A 91 -7.15 -21.34 0.89
N LEU A 92 -7.97 -20.33 0.64
CA LEU A 92 -7.78 -18.92 1.03
C LEU A 92 -8.96 -18.43 1.88
N PRO A 93 -9.20 -19.02 3.06
CA PRO A 93 -10.34 -18.68 3.88
C PRO A 93 -10.36 -17.18 4.21
N THR A 94 -11.54 -16.59 4.07
CA THR A 94 -11.78 -15.18 4.33
C THR A 94 -11.74 -14.91 5.83
N LYS A 95 -11.02 -13.86 6.22
CA LYS A 95 -10.93 -13.41 7.60
C LYS A 95 -11.50 -12.01 7.72
N THR A 96 -12.29 -11.81 8.76
CA THR A 96 -12.81 -10.49 9.11
C THR A 96 -11.75 -9.69 9.85
N ILE A 97 -11.40 -8.52 9.30
CA ILE A 97 -10.46 -7.59 9.92
C ILE A 97 -11.26 -6.38 10.41
N LYS A 98 -11.07 -6.03 11.69
CA LYS A 98 -11.61 -4.81 12.29
C LYS A 98 -10.53 -3.74 12.35
N LYS A 99 -10.76 -2.60 11.71
CA LYS A 99 -9.90 -1.41 11.78
C LYS A 99 -10.65 -0.33 12.56
N ARG A 100 -9.97 0.39 13.44
CA ARG A 100 -10.58 1.54 14.12
C ARG A 100 -10.56 2.71 13.15
N LEU A 101 -11.69 3.39 13.00
CA LEU A 101 -11.83 4.57 12.13
C LEU A 101 -11.14 5.81 12.73
N ASP A 102 -11.04 5.85 14.06
CA ASP A 102 -10.41 6.97 14.77
C ASP A 102 -8.87 6.94 14.70
N ASP A 103 -8.29 5.83 14.22
CA ASP A 103 -6.84 5.71 14.15
C ASP A 103 -6.31 6.38 12.86
N PRO A 104 -5.26 7.22 12.96
CA PRO A 104 -4.64 7.84 11.79
C PRO A 104 -4.09 6.79 10.80
N PRO A 105 -3.98 7.12 9.49
CA PRO A 105 -3.53 6.17 8.47
C PRO A 105 -2.09 5.64 8.71
N TRP A 106 -1.24 6.43 9.37
CA TRP A 106 0.12 6.04 9.76
C TRP A 106 0.17 5.12 11.00
N MET A 107 -0.96 4.87 11.67
CA MET A 107 -1.02 4.11 12.93
C MET A 107 -1.03 2.59 12.68
N THR A 108 0.15 2.01 12.45
CA THR A 108 0.31 0.58 12.14
C THR A 108 0.13 -0.35 13.36
N LYS A 109 -0.16 -1.64 13.12
CA LYS A 109 -0.19 -2.68 14.18
C LYS A 109 1.15 -2.78 14.92
N HIS A 110 2.26 -2.67 14.19
CA HIS A 110 3.60 -2.68 14.78
C HIS A 110 3.79 -1.50 15.75
N LEU A 111 3.40 -0.30 15.33
CA LEU A 111 3.52 0.89 16.16
C LEU A 111 2.63 0.81 17.42
N LYS A 112 1.42 0.28 17.31
CA LYS A 112 0.55 -0.03 18.48
C LYS A 112 1.23 -1.00 19.44
N SER A 113 1.81 -2.08 18.92
CA SER A 113 2.52 -3.07 19.75
C SER A 113 3.68 -2.44 20.52
N LEU A 114 4.46 -1.55 19.89
CA LEU A 114 5.53 -0.81 20.57
C LEU A 114 4.99 0.12 21.67
N ILE A 115 3.85 0.78 21.43
CA ILE A 115 3.18 1.61 22.46
C ILE A 115 2.77 0.74 23.65
N ASP A 116 2.11 -0.39 23.41
CA ASP A 116 1.64 -1.29 24.45
C ASP A 116 2.80 -1.88 25.27
N GLN A 117 3.86 -2.34 24.59
CA GLN A 117 5.06 -2.85 25.25
C GLN A 117 5.74 -1.78 26.10
N ARG A 118 5.85 -0.55 25.56
CA ARG A 118 6.44 0.58 26.29
C ARG A 118 5.63 0.92 27.53
N GLN A 119 4.30 0.98 27.42
CA GLN A 119 3.42 1.24 28.57
C GLN A 119 3.50 0.13 29.63
N LYS A 120 3.57 -1.13 29.20
CA LYS A 120 3.79 -2.28 30.11
C LYS A 120 5.14 -2.20 30.83
N ALA A 121 6.21 -1.83 30.13
CA ALA A 121 7.55 -1.67 30.73
C ALA A 121 7.55 -0.54 31.77
N LEU A 122 6.89 0.58 31.47
CA LEU A 122 6.73 1.70 32.40
C LEU A 122 5.96 1.29 33.66
N ALA A 123 4.83 0.60 33.49
CA ALA A 123 4.01 0.12 34.61
C ALA A 123 4.74 -0.87 35.51
N LYS A 124 5.70 -1.64 34.96
CA LYS A 124 6.55 -2.57 35.70
C LYS A 124 7.84 -1.94 36.26
N GLY A 125 8.10 -0.66 36.01
CA GLY A 125 9.32 0.03 36.46
C GLY A 125 10.61 -0.40 35.74
N HIS A 126 10.52 -1.06 34.58
CA HIS A 126 11.69 -1.49 33.81
C HIS A 126 12.25 -0.33 32.95
N ASP A 127 13.02 0.57 33.55
CA ASP A 127 13.45 1.83 32.92
C ASP A 127 14.29 1.62 31.64
N GLN A 128 15.23 0.68 31.64
CA GLN A 128 16.10 0.41 30.49
C GLN A 128 15.31 -0.15 29.28
N LEU A 129 14.33 -1.03 29.54
CA LEU A 129 13.44 -1.56 28.52
C LEU A 129 12.46 -0.49 28.02
N PHE A 130 11.97 0.38 28.90
CA PHE A 130 11.15 1.52 28.50
C PHE A 130 11.91 2.44 27.55
N LYS A 131 13.16 2.80 27.87
CA LYS A 131 14.02 3.64 27.02
C LYS A 131 14.25 3.01 25.65
N SER A 132 14.57 1.71 25.60
CA SER A 132 14.78 1.02 24.32
C SER A 132 13.51 0.96 23.47
N LEU A 133 12.36 0.66 24.07
CA LEU A 133 11.05 0.63 23.38
C LEU A 133 10.61 2.02 22.92
N ARG A 134 10.86 3.07 23.72
CA ARG A 134 10.62 4.47 23.31
C ARG A 134 11.46 4.84 22.09
N ASN A 135 12.74 4.49 22.06
CA ASN A 135 13.63 4.78 20.95
C ASN A 135 13.22 4.03 19.68
N ARG A 136 12.85 2.74 19.81
CA ARG A 136 12.32 1.95 18.71
C ARG A 136 11.02 2.54 18.16
N TRP A 137 10.08 2.89 19.03
CA TRP A 137 8.84 3.56 18.64
C TRP A 137 9.11 4.85 17.87
N TRP A 138 9.97 5.72 18.40
CA TRP A 138 10.30 7.00 17.75
C TRP A 138 10.99 6.80 16.39
N LYS A 139 11.88 5.80 16.28
CA LYS A 139 12.50 5.43 15.00
C LYS A 139 11.46 4.99 13.98
N SER A 140 10.50 4.15 14.37
CA SER A 140 9.42 3.73 13.49
C SER A 140 8.51 4.89 13.07
N VAL A 141 8.26 5.86 13.94
CA VAL A 141 7.52 7.09 13.58
C VAL A 141 8.29 7.90 12.54
N LYS A 142 9.60 8.13 12.74
CA LYS A 142 10.43 8.85 11.76
C LYS A 142 10.40 8.21 10.37
N TYR A 143 10.55 6.88 10.32
CA TYR A 143 10.45 6.12 9.07
C TYR A 143 9.11 6.34 8.37
N LEU A 144 7.99 6.23 9.10
CA LEU A 144 6.65 6.42 8.55
C LEU A 144 6.38 7.86 8.09
N CYS A 145 7.03 8.84 8.71
CA CYS A 145 6.94 10.25 8.33
C CYS A 145 7.94 10.65 7.23
N GLY A 146 8.71 9.71 6.67
CA GLY A 146 9.74 10.03 5.67
C GLY A 146 10.90 10.86 6.23
N MET A 147 11.08 10.90 7.56
CA MET A 147 12.19 11.56 8.24
C MET A 147 13.37 10.62 8.45
N ASP A 148 13.49 9.57 7.64
CA ASP A 148 14.74 8.83 7.58
C ASP A 148 15.84 9.80 7.13
N PRO A 149 17.04 9.75 7.73
CA PRO A 149 18.18 10.42 7.12
C PRO A 149 18.23 9.92 5.69
N VAL A 150 18.19 10.85 4.72
CA VAL A 150 18.28 10.55 3.30
C VAL A 150 19.36 9.49 3.15
N ASN A 151 18.95 8.27 2.85
CA ASN A 151 19.92 7.25 2.48
C ASN A 151 20.48 7.79 1.18
N HIS A 152 21.71 8.32 1.18
CA HIS A 152 22.42 8.89 0.03
C HIS A 152 22.59 7.89 -1.15
N LYS A 153 21.88 6.76 -1.08
CA LYS A 153 21.81 5.66 -2.03
C LYS A 153 20.65 5.78 -3.02
N TYR A 154 19.79 6.80 -2.91
CA TYR A 154 19.06 7.25 -4.10
C TYR A 154 20.08 7.89 -4.99
N ASP A 155 20.56 7.07 -5.90
CA ASP A 155 21.55 7.37 -6.89
C ASP A 155 21.01 8.50 -7.78
N LEU A 156 21.35 9.75 -7.45
CA LEU A 156 21.05 10.90 -8.29
C LEU A 156 21.81 10.82 -9.64
N ARG A 157 22.47 9.70 -9.95
CA ARG A 157 23.03 9.37 -11.27
C ARG A 157 22.02 9.56 -12.41
N HIS A 158 20.72 9.35 -12.17
CA HIS A 158 19.67 9.63 -13.17
C HIS A 158 19.47 11.13 -13.45
N LEU A 159 19.85 12.01 -12.52
CA LEU A 159 19.83 13.46 -12.70
C LEU A 159 21.19 13.99 -13.19
N GLN A 160 22.25 13.18 -13.09
CA GLN A 160 23.59 13.54 -13.54
C GLN A 160 23.68 13.60 -15.08
N SER A 161 22.79 12.92 -15.80
CA SER A 161 22.64 13.08 -17.25
C SER A 161 22.08 14.45 -17.65
N LEU A 162 21.42 15.17 -16.73
CA LEU A 162 20.90 16.51 -16.97
C LEU A 162 21.95 17.61 -16.70
N SER A 163 23.00 17.29 -15.95
CA SER A 163 24.09 18.23 -15.63
C SER A 163 25.32 18.08 -16.52
N SER A 164 25.30 17.16 -17.51
CA SER A 164 26.47 16.81 -18.31
C SER A 164 26.62 17.62 -19.61
N THR A 165 26.09 18.84 -19.64
CA THR A 165 26.37 19.80 -20.72
C THR A 165 26.94 21.08 -20.11
N GLY A 166 28.27 21.23 -20.21
CA GLY A 166 28.94 22.51 -20.04
C GLY A 166 30.06 22.52 -19.00
N ASP A 167 31.26 22.20 -19.48
CA ASP A 167 32.61 22.62 -19.07
C ASP A 167 32.99 23.02 -17.64
N GLU A 168 34.18 22.54 -17.30
CA GLU A 168 35.05 23.00 -16.21
C GLU A 168 35.29 24.52 -16.29
N THR A 169 34.83 25.29 -15.29
CA THR A 169 35.60 26.45 -14.80
C THR A 169 35.28 26.78 -13.34
N ASN A 170 36.30 27.28 -12.66
CA ASN A 170 36.41 27.52 -11.24
C ASN A 170 35.45 28.60 -10.69
N GLU A 171 35.06 28.36 -9.43
CA GLU A 171 34.82 29.32 -8.34
C GLU A 171 33.99 30.60 -8.56
N THR A 172 32.94 30.67 -7.73
CA THR A 172 32.29 31.85 -7.09
C THR A 172 31.18 32.58 -7.85
N ASN A 173 29.98 32.54 -7.25
CA ASN A 173 28.76 33.32 -7.52
C ASN A 173 27.76 32.88 -8.62
N GLU A 174 27.82 31.66 -9.15
CA GLU A 174 26.90 31.21 -10.22
C GLU A 174 25.75 30.28 -9.78
N GLY A 175 25.54 30.08 -8.48
CA GLY A 175 24.54 29.12 -7.99
C GLY A 175 23.10 29.39 -8.46
N ASN A 176 22.74 30.67 -8.66
CA ASN A 176 21.38 31.04 -9.04
C ASN A 176 21.15 30.98 -10.56
N ALA A 177 22.17 31.32 -11.36
CA ALA A 177 22.11 31.23 -12.82
C ALA A 177 22.08 29.77 -13.29
N SER A 178 22.87 28.90 -12.64
CA SER A 178 22.88 27.45 -12.86
C SER A 178 21.53 26.79 -12.54
N LEU A 179 20.85 27.18 -11.44
CA LEU A 179 19.52 26.65 -11.12
C LEU A 179 18.45 27.14 -12.08
N SER A 180 18.50 28.40 -12.52
CA SER A 180 17.58 28.93 -13.53
C SER A 180 17.76 28.20 -14.86
N HIS A 181 19.00 28.03 -15.30
CA HIS A 181 19.31 27.33 -16.55
C HIS A 181 18.87 25.85 -16.49
N LEU A 182 19.03 25.18 -15.35
CA LEU A 182 18.53 23.83 -15.15
C LEU A 182 16.99 23.78 -15.17
N ALA A 183 16.32 24.74 -14.54
CA ALA A 183 14.87 24.84 -14.57
C ALA A 183 14.34 25.06 -16.00
N ASP A 184 14.99 25.93 -16.77
CA ASP A 184 14.67 26.17 -18.18
C ASP A 184 14.91 24.93 -19.03
N THR A 185 16.00 24.22 -18.80
CA THR A 185 16.31 22.95 -19.48
C THR A 185 15.25 21.89 -19.19
N ILE A 186 14.84 21.74 -17.92
CA ILE A 186 13.77 20.83 -17.52
C ILE A 186 12.46 21.20 -18.22
N ASN A 187 12.08 22.48 -18.21
CA ASN A 187 10.87 22.95 -18.86
C ASN A 187 10.89 22.66 -20.37
N GLN A 188 12.02 22.90 -21.05
CA GLN A 188 12.14 22.62 -22.48
C GLN A 188 12.04 21.12 -22.78
N THR A 189 12.70 20.25 -22.01
CA THR A 189 12.60 18.79 -22.21
C THR A 189 11.19 18.24 -22.02
N PHE A 190 10.38 18.83 -21.14
CA PHE A 190 8.98 18.42 -20.98
C PHE A 190 8.03 18.99 -22.03
N LEU A 191 8.38 20.13 -22.64
CA LEU A 191 7.57 20.78 -23.68
C LEU A 191 7.89 20.26 -25.09
N GLU A 192 9.10 19.76 -25.34
CA GLU A 192 9.53 19.20 -26.63
C GLU A 192 8.57 18.13 -27.18
N PRO A 193 8.10 17.12 -26.40
CA PRO A 193 7.17 16.11 -26.91
C PRO A 193 5.79 16.67 -27.25
N MET A 194 5.40 17.79 -26.60
CA MET A 194 4.10 18.42 -26.83
C MET A 194 4.07 19.21 -28.14
N ASN A 195 5.22 19.65 -28.64
CA ASN A 195 5.35 20.26 -29.98
C ASN A 195 5.17 19.25 -31.12
N MET A 196 5.32 17.95 -30.85
CA MET A 196 5.05 16.88 -31.82
C MET A 196 3.61 16.37 -31.77
N PHE A 197 2.77 16.91 -30.88
CA PHE A 197 1.39 16.50 -30.76
C PHE A 197 0.56 17.01 -31.94
N GLN A 198 0.18 16.10 -32.83
CA GLN A 198 -0.80 16.37 -33.87
C GLN A 198 -2.18 15.91 -33.37
N PRO A 199 -3.14 16.83 -33.15
CA PRO A 199 -4.48 16.44 -32.73
C PRO A 199 -5.13 15.55 -33.79
N LEU A 200 -5.82 14.50 -33.36
CA LEU A 200 -6.53 13.59 -34.26
C LEU A 200 -7.62 14.38 -35.01
N ASN A 201 -7.56 14.39 -36.34
CA ASN A 201 -8.57 15.03 -37.19
C ASN A 201 -9.94 14.41 -36.90
N SER A 202 -10.96 15.26 -36.75
CA SER A 202 -12.35 14.87 -36.47
C SER A 202 -12.97 13.95 -37.52
N ASP A 203 -12.34 13.78 -38.68
CA ASP A 203 -12.82 12.98 -39.80
C ASP A 203 -12.61 11.47 -39.60
N HIS A 204 -11.85 11.04 -38.58
CA HIS A 204 -11.74 9.61 -38.23
C HIS A 204 -12.94 9.07 -37.45
N SER A 205 -13.91 9.93 -37.10
CA SER A 205 -15.18 9.49 -36.52
C SER A 205 -16.14 8.84 -37.54
N GLN A 206 -15.79 8.79 -38.83
CA GLN A 206 -16.60 8.15 -39.87
C GLN A 206 -16.05 6.81 -40.42
N ALA A 207 -14.90 6.32 -39.93
CA ALA A 207 -14.40 4.99 -40.30
C ALA A 207 -14.96 3.83 -39.45
N LEU A 208 -15.90 4.12 -38.54
CA LEU A 208 -16.62 3.11 -37.73
C LEU A 208 -18.13 3.08 -38.04
N ASN A 209 -18.56 3.57 -39.20
CA ASN A 209 -19.87 3.23 -39.74
C ASN A 209 -19.79 1.84 -40.39
N VAL A 210 -19.77 0.79 -39.56
CA VAL A 210 -20.16 -0.56 -39.96
C VAL A 210 -21.68 -0.55 -40.14
N SER A 211 -22.14 0.00 -41.26
CA SER A 211 -23.49 -0.21 -41.75
C SER A 211 -23.41 -1.17 -42.91
N GLY A 212 -23.90 -2.39 -42.68
CA GLY A 212 -24.27 -3.32 -43.73
C GLY A 212 -23.36 -4.53 -43.86
N THR A 213 -23.50 -5.49 -42.94
CA THR A 213 -23.82 -6.89 -43.26
C THR A 213 -24.19 -7.61 -41.96
N SER A 214 -25.49 -7.70 -41.69
CA SER A 214 -26.02 -8.93 -41.12
C SER A 214 -25.58 -10.06 -42.05
N ASN A 215 -24.73 -10.95 -41.55
CA ASN A 215 -24.68 -12.39 -41.82
C ASN A 215 -23.26 -12.90 -41.58
N GLN A 216 -23.14 -13.83 -40.64
CA GLN A 216 -22.03 -14.77 -40.46
C GLN A 216 -20.61 -14.17 -40.37
N LEU A 217 -20.18 -13.88 -39.15
CA LEU A 217 -18.82 -14.22 -38.73
C LEU A 217 -18.88 -14.86 -37.35
N SER A 218 -19.16 -16.16 -37.34
CA SER A 218 -18.51 -17.05 -36.37
C SER A 218 -17.02 -17.07 -36.68
N SER A 219 -16.34 -15.94 -36.50
CA SER A 219 -14.88 -15.95 -36.43
C SER A 219 -14.55 -16.51 -35.05
N THR A 220 -14.29 -17.81 -34.99
CA THR A 220 -13.52 -18.38 -33.89
C THR A 220 -12.30 -17.47 -33.70
N ILE A 221 -12.25 -16.75 -32.58
CA ILE A 221 -11.08 -15.96 -32.23
C ILE A 221 -9.99 -16.98 -31.91
N THR A 222 -9.17 -17.33 -32.90
CA THR A 222 -8.03 -18.22 -32.71
C THR A 222 -6.95 -17.42 -31.99
N THR A 223 -7.02 -17.39 -30.66
CA THR A 223 -5.93 -16.88 -29.81
C THR A 223 -4.77 -17.88 -29.80
N THR A 224 -3.54 -17.39 -29.72
CA THR A 224 -2.37 -18.24 -29.49
C THR A 224 -2.07 -18.33 -27.99
N GLU A 225 -1.53 -19.47 -27.55
CA GLU A 225 -1.04 -19.67 -26.18
C GLU A 225 -0.10 -18.54 -25.72
N SER A 226 0.86 -18.16 -26.58
CA SER A 226 1.83 -17.09 -26.27
C SER A 226 1.15 -15.76 -25.97
N TYR A 227 0.11 -15.40 -26.71
CA TYR A 227 -0.63 -14.16 -26.50
C TYR A 227 -1.37 -14.18 -25.17
N ILE A 228 -1.99 -15.31 -24.82
CA ILE A 228 -2.68 -15.49 -23.54
C ILE A 228 -1.69 -15.41 -22.39
N PHE A 229 -0.55 -16.10 -22.48
CA PHE A 229 0.51 -16.05 -21.49
C PHE A 229 1.01 -14.63 -21.24
N ASP A 230 1.29 -13.86 -22.30
CA ASP A 230 1.74 -12.48 -22.19
C ASP A 230 0.68 -11.59 -21.52
N LYS A 231 -0.60 -11.77 -21.88
CA LYS A 231 -1.70 -11.04 -21.27
C LYS A 231 -1.83 -11.36 -19.78
N LEU A 232 -1.80 -12.64 -19.40
CA LEU A 232 -1.88 -13.06 -18.01
C LEU A 232 -0.66 -12.59 -17.20
N SER A 233 0.54 -12.67 -17.77
CA SER A 233 1.78 -12.20 -17.16
C SER A 233 1.83 -10.69 -16.95
N SER A 234 1.15 -9.92 -17.82
CA SER A 234 1.06 -8.46 -17.71
C SER A 234 0.13 -7.98 -16.58
N ILE A 235 -0.68 -8.87 -15.98
CA ILE A 235 -1.63 -8.51 -14.91
C ILE A 235 -0.88 -7.89 -13.72
N VAL A 236 -1.45 -6.83 -13.15
CA VAL A 236 -0.95 -6.21 -11.92
C VAL A 236 -1.60 -6.89 -10.70
N PRO A 237 -0.86 -7.69 -9.92
CA PRO A 237 -1.44 -8.56 -8.89
C PRO A 237 -1.99 -7.79 -7.68
N THR A 238 -1.62 -6.52 -7.54
CA THR A 238 -2.02 -5.65 -6.42
C THR A 238 -3.26 -4.81 -6.71
N LYS A 239 -3.77 -4.80 -7.95
CA LYS A 239 -5.02 -4.12 -8.28
C LYS A 239 -6.21 -4.82 -7.66
N ALA A 240 -7.29 -4.06 -7.46
CA ALA A 240 -8.56 -4.60 -6.98
C ALA A 240 -9.08 -5.67 -7.95
N HIS A 241 -9.72 -6.70 -7.39
CA HIS A 241 -10.41 -7.72 -8.18
C HIS A 241 -11.64 -7.12 -8.87
N GLY A 242 -12.01 -7.72 -10.01
CA GLY A 242 -13.19 -7.33 -10.76
C GLY A 242 -14.50 -7.78 -10.08
N PRO A 243 -15.62 -7.68 -10.81
CA PRO A 243 -16.91 -8.22 -10.36
C PRO A 243 -16.89 -9.75 -10.18
N ASP A 244 -15.93 -10.42 -10.81
CA ASP A 244 -15.62 -11.85 -10.67
C ASP A 244 -15.14 -12.23 -9.25
N THR A 245 -14.70 -11.27 -8.43
CA THR A 245 -14.09 -11.47 -7.11
C THR A 245 -12.78 -12.30 -7.11
N ILE A 246 -12.19 -12.51 -8.30
CA ILE A 246 -10.94 -13.26 -8.48
C ILE A 246 -9.78 -12.23 -8.45
N PRO A 247 -8.84 -12.33 -7.50
CA PRO A 247 -7.68 -11.44 -7.48
C PRO A 247 -6.78 -11.72 -8.68
N GLY A 248 -6.02 -10.73 -9.16
CA GLY A 248 -5.16 -10.91 -10.34
C GLY A 248 -3.91 -11.79 -10.11
N TRP A 249 -3.51 -12.02 -8.86
CA TRP A 249 -2.27 -12.74 -8.56
C TRP A 249 -2.28 -14.26 -8.86
N PRO A 250 -3.37 -15.04 -8.69
CA PRO A 250 -3.41 -16.44 -9.10
C PRO A 250 -3.40 -16.56 -10.62
N LEU A 251 -4.03 -15.63 -11.34
CA LEU A 251 -4.04 -15.61 -12.81
C LEU A 251 -2.64 -15.33 -13.36
N LYS A 252 -1.96 -14.33 -12.82
CA LYS A 252 -0.56 -14.02 -13.18
C LYS A 252 0.40 -15.16 -12.81
N GLY A 253 0.23 -15.71 -11.61
CA GLY A 253 1.16 -16.68 -11.04
C GLY A 253 1.11 -18.07 -11.68
N ASN A 254 0.03 -18.39 -12.39
CA ASN A 254 -0.18 -19.68 -13.08
C ASN A 254 -0.49 -19.44 -14.56
N ALA A 255 0.08 -18.38 -15.15
CA ALA A 255 -0.16 -17.98 -16.53
C ALA A 255 0.26 -19.06 -17.53
N ASP A 256 1.32 -19.81 -17.20
CA ASP A 256 1.84 -20.96 -17.94
C ASP A 256 0.81 -22.09 -18.06
N VAL A 257 0.20 -22.49 -16.95
CA VAL A 257 -0.83 -23.55 -16.93
C VAL A 257 -2.10 -23.07 -17.64
N LEU A 258 -2.53 -21.84 -17.36
CA LEU A 258 -3.80 -21.30 -17.85
C LEU A 258 -3.76 -20.89 -19.33
N ALA A 259 -2.58 -20.71 -19.92
CA ALA A 259 -2.45 -20.39 -21.34
C ALA A 259 -2.46 -21.63 -22.24
N SER A 260 -2.16 -22.82 -21.70
CA SER A 260 -2.09 -24.08 -22.45
C SER A 260 -3.43 -24.59 -23.02
N PRO A 261 -4.58 -24.51 -22.33
CA PRO A 261 -5.86 -24.94 -22.91
C PRO A 261 -6.37 -23.89 -23.92
N VAL A 262 -6.18 -24.17 -25.21
CA VAL A 262 -6.68 -23.38 -26.35
C VAL A 262 -7.30 -24.29 -27.40
#